data_AF-A0A929NXS3-F1
#
_entry.id   AF-A0A929NXS3-F1
#
_cell.length_a   1.000
_cell.length_b   1.000
_cell.length_c   1.000
_cell.angle_alpha   90.00
_cell.angle_beta   90.00
_cell.angle_gamma   90.00
#
_symmetry.space_group_name_H-M   'P 1'
#
loop_
_entity.id
_entity.type
_entity.pdbx_description
1 polymer ?
#
loop_
_entity_poly.entity_id
_entity_poly.type
_entity_poly.pdbx_seq_one_letter_code
_entity_poly.pdbx_strand_id
1 'polypeptide(L)'
;MEINIEVAYAKPEEQMIVFLTMPVSTTAEQAIKESQILIFFPDIDLKQNKIGIFSKPCKLDTPLRDKDRVEIYRPLIADPKEARRKKAKAKK
;
A
#
# COMPACT_ATOMS: atom_id res chain seq x y z
N MET A 1 24.63 9.18 -0.89
CA MET A 1 24.04 8.79 0.42
C MET A 1 22.82 7.95 0.11
N GLU A 2 22.65 6.85 0.81
CA GLU A 2 21.54 5.91 0.60
C GLU A 2 20.74 5.78 1.89
N ILE A 3 19.47 5.41 1.76
CA ILE A 3 18.54 5.15 2.86
C ILE A 3 18.03 3.72 2.72
N ASN A 4 17.92 3.02 3.84
CA ASN A 4 17.31 1.69 3.89
C ASN A 4 15.85 1.87 4.26
N ILE A 5 14.95 1.37 3.43
CA ILE A 5 13.51 1.52 3.63
C ILE A 5 12.82 0.18 3.47
N GLU A 6 11.57 0.14 3.93
CA GLU A 6 10.70 -1.01 3.80
C GLU A 6 9.42 -0.60 3.07
N VAL A 7 8.93 -1.43 2.16
CA VAL A 7 7.60 -1.28 1.56
C VAL A 7 6.77 -2.48 1.97
N ALA A 8 5.66 -2.21 2.66
CA ALA A 8 4.77 -3.22 3.21
C ALA A 8 3.36 -3.11 2.63
N TYR A 9 2.80 -4.26 2.27
CA TYR A 9 1.39 -4.39 1.90
C TYR A 9 0.81 -5.65 2.54
N ALA A 10 -0.38 -5.53 3.14
CA ALA A 10 -1.03 -6.62 3.83
C ALA A 10 -2.51 -6.74 3.43
N LYS A 11 -2.84 -7.91 2.86
CA LYS A 11 -4.20 -8.44 2.70
C LYS A 11 -4.50 -9.42 3.84
N PRO A 12 -5.78 -9.76 4.08
CA PRO A 12 -6.14 -10.74 5.11
C PRO A 12 -5.50 -12.12 4.89
N GLU A 13 -5.28 -12.49 3.63
CA GLU A 13 -4.78 -13.81 3.24
C GLU A 13 -3.26 -13.83 3.04
N GLU A 14 -2.66 -12.67 2.72
CA GLU A 14 -1.26 -12.57 2.31
C GLU A 14 -0.66 -11.23 2.74
N GLN A 15 0.61 -11.24 3.14
CA GLN A 15 1.38 -10.04 3.45
C GLN A 15 2.73 -10.10 2.74
N MET A 16 3.24 -8.94 2.36
CA MET A 16 4.56 -8.81 1.75
C MET A 16 5.26 -7.58 2.29
N ILE A 17 6.54 -7.75 2.62
CA ILE A 17 7.44 -6.69 3.03
C ILE A 17 8.68 -6.79 2.15
N VAL A 18 9.02 -5.69 1.48
CA VAL A 18 10.18 -5.59 0.59
C VAL A 18 11.16 -4.59 1.19
N PHE A 19 12.39 -5.02 1.41
CA PHE A 19 13.49 -4.16 1.87
C PHE A 19 14.20 -3.58 0.64
N LEU A 20 14.42 -2.27 0.64
CA LEU A 20 15.11 -1.59 -0.45
C LEU A 20 16.17 -0.64 0.11
N THR A 21 17.27 -0.51 -0.63
CA THR A 21 18.27 0.54 -0.43
C THR A 21 18.12 1.52 -1.59
N MET A 22 17.77 2.76 -1.26
CA MET A 22 17.42 3.80 -2.24
C MET A 22 18.27 5.05 -2.03
N PRO A 23 18.48 5.89 -3.07
CA PRO A 23 19.13 7.18 -2.89
C PRO A 23 18.40 8.08 -1.90
N VAL A 24 19.13 8.93 -1.18
CA VAL A 24 18.51 10.01 -0.39
C VAL A 24 17.61 10.87 -1.26
N SER A 25 16.50 11.35 -0.68
CA SER A 25 15.43 12.10 -1.37
C SER A 25 14.49 11.25 -2.24
N THR A 26 14.58 9.92 -2.16
CA THR A 26 13.57 9.02 -2.75
C THR A 26 12.21 9.28 -2.11
N THR A 27 11.17 9.31 -2.93
CA THR A 27 9.78 9.50 -2.48
C THR A 27 9.08 8.17 -2.21
N ALA A 28 7.99 8.21 -1.44
CA ALA A 28 7.16 7.03 -1.19
C ALA A 28 6.70 6.36 -2.51
N GLU A 29 6.32 7.13 -3.52
CA GLU A 29 5.94 6.60 -4.83
C GLU A 29 7.06 5.83 -5.52
N GLN A 30 8.26 6.40 -5.53
CA GLN A 30 9.43 5.76 -6.14
C GLN A 30 9.78 4.45 -5.43
N ALA A 31 9.78 4.46 -4.09
CA ALA A 31 9.98 3.26 -3.31
C ALA A 31 8.97 2.15 -3.64
N ILE A 32 7.69 2.50 -3.76
CA ILE A 32 6.64 1.55 -4.11
C ILE A 32 6.87 0.97 -5.51
N LYS A 33 7.24 1.80 -6.49
CA LYS A 33 7.53 1.32 -7.85
C LYS A 33 8.75 0.39 -7.88
N GLU A 34 9.83 0.77 -7.22
CA GLU A 34 11.08 -0.02 -7.14
C GLU A 34 10.89 -1.33 -6.36
N SER A 35 10.01 -1.36 -5.37
CA SER A 35 9.70 -2.61 -4.63
C SER A 35 9.04 -3.68 -5.49
N GLN A 36 8.57 -3.33 -6.69
CA GLN A 36 7.80 -4.21 -7.58
C GLN A 36 6.54 -4.80 -6.93
N ILE A 37 6.11 -4.28 -5.78
CA ILE A 37 4.94 -4.78 -5.03
C ILE A 37 3.65 -4.67 -5.85
N LEU A 38 3.60 -3.72 -6.79
CA LEU A 38 2.49 -3.54 -7.73
C LEU A 38 2.36 -4.71 -8.73
N ILE A 39 3.45 -5.43 -9.00
CA ILE A 39 3.46 -6.61 -9.87
C ILE A 39 2.87 -7.81 -9.12
N PHE A 40 3.23 -7.96 -7.85
CA PHE A 40 2.70 -9.03 -6.99
C PHE A 40 1.23 -8.78 -6.59
N PHE A 41 0.83 -7.51 -6.47
CA PHE A 41 -0.52 -7.10 -6.10
C PHE A 41 -1.09 -6.12 -7.13
N PRO A 42 -1.59 -6.61 -8.28
CA PRO A 42 -2.15 -5.77 -9.33
C PRO A 42 -3.44 -5.04 -8.90
N ASP A 43 -4.05 -5.43 -7.79
CA ASP A 43 -5.21 -4.75 -7.21
C ASP A 43 -4.87 -3.43 -6.49
N ILE A 44 -3.59 -3.11 -6.32
CA ILE A 44 -3.17 -1.84 -5.72
C ILE A 44 -3.33 -0.72 -6.74
N ASP A 45 -4.20 0.25 -6.42
CA ASP A 45 -4.31 1.51 -7.14
C ASP A 45 -3.82 2.65 -6.23
N LEU A 46 -2.61 3.14 -6.49
CA LEU A 46 -2.02 4.24 -5.69
C LEU A 46 -2.83 5.54 -5.69
N LYS A 47 -3.79 5.71 -6.61
CA LYS A 47 -4.71 6.86 -6.58
C LYS A 47 -5.85 6.68 -5.57
N GLN A 48 -6.21 5.44 -5.24
CA GLN A 48 -7.29 5.12 -4.30
C GLN A 48 -6.78 4.64 -2.94
N ASN A 49 -5.68 3.88 -2.95
CA ASN A 49 -5.04 3.38 -1.77
C ASN A 49 -4.44 4.54 -0.98
N LYS A 50 -4.77 4.59 0.32
CA LYS A 50 -4.02 5.45 1.25
C LYS A 50 -2.65 4.83 1.47
N ILE A 51 -1.65 5.67 1.59
CA ILE A 51 -0.32 5.24 2.01
C ILE A 51 0.04 5.89 3.33
N GLY A 52 0.94 5.27 4.07
CA GLY A 52 1.50 5.84 5.28
C GLY A 52 2.98 5.51 5.44
N ILE A 53 3.63 6.24 6.33
CA ILE A 53 4.97 5.94 6.83
C ILE A 53 4.84 5.72 8.33
N PHE A 54 5.22 4.53 8.83
CA PHE A 54 5.09 4.17 10.25
C PHE A 54 3.71 4.49 10.86
N SER A 55 2.64 3.89 10.32
CA SER A 55 1.26 4.11 10.77
C SER A 55 0.75 5.56 10.65
N LYS A 56 1.49 6.47 10.00
CA LYS A 56 1.07 7.86 9.76
C LYS A 56 0.73 8.05 8.29
N PRO A 57 -0.48 8.51 7.94
CA PRO A 57 -0.85 8.75 6.55
C PRO A 57 0.09 9.79 5.92
N CYS A 58 0.56 9.52 4.71
CA CYS A 58 1.46 10.41 3.97
C CYS A 58 0.99 10.53 2.51
N LYS A 59 1.65 11.42 1.76
CA LYS A 59 1.42 11.57 0.32
C LYS A 59 2.50 10.83 -0.47
N LEU A 60 2.20 10.51 -1.73
CA LEU A 60 3.10 9.78 -2.63
C LEU A 60 4.42 10.52 -2.89
N ASP A 61 4.40 11.85 -2.85
CA ASP A 61 5.55 12.75 -3.00
C ASP A 61 6.36 12.94 -1.70
N THR A 62 5.99 12.28 -0.60
CA THR A 62 6.69 12.45 0.67
C THR A 62 8.11 11.87 0.56
N PRO A 63 9.16 12.66 0.85
CA PRO A 63 10.53 12.16 0.85
C PRO A 63 10.75 11.22 2.03
N LEU A 64 11.39 10.09 1.76
CA LEU A 64 11.70 9.06 2.75
C LEU A 64 13.01 9.34 3.46
N ARG A 65 13.11 8.80 4.68
CA ARG A 65 14.29 8.81 5.53
C ARG A 65 14.79 7.39 5.74
N ASP A 66 16.02 7.29 6.25
CA ASP A 66 16.56 5.99 6.64
C ASP A 66 15.65 5.33 7.69
N LYS A 67 15.39 4.04 7.46
CA LYS A 67 14.50 3.14 8.21
C LYS A 67 13.01 3.43 8.07
N ASP A 68 12.59 4.29 7.16
CA ASP A 68 11.15 4.49 6.92
C ASP A 68 10.50 3.22 6.35
N ARG A 69 9.35 2.86 6.91
CA ARG A 69 8.46 1.83 6.34
C ARG A 69 7.25 2.47 5.69
N VAL A 70 7.18 2.36 4.37
CA VAL A 70 6.03 2.74 3.54
C VAL A 70 4.99 1.62 3.60
N GLU A 71 3.79 1.95 4.06
CA GLU A 71 2.68 1.04 4.22
C GLU A 71 1.59 1.41 3.21
N ILE A 72 1.19 0.45 2.38
CA ILE A 72 0.08 0.62 1.44
C ILE A 72 -1.19 0.08 2.12
N TYR A 73 -2.16 0.95 2.40
CA TYR A 73 -3.42 0.56 3.03
C TYR A 73 -4.45 0.13 1.99
N ARG A 74 -5.32 -0.81 2.37
CA ARG A 74 -6.44 -1.25 1.54
C ARG A 74 -7.51 -0.16 1.47
N PRO A 75 -8.15 0.06 0.30
CA PRO A 75 -9.33 0.90 0.24
C PRO A 75 -10.41 0.30 1.15
N LEU A 76 -11.17 1.15 1.83
CA LEU A 76 -12.34 0.72 2.56
C LEU A 76 -13.36 0.22 1.53
N ILE A 77 -13.62 -1.08 1.50
CA ILE A 77 -14.71 -1.67 0.71
C ILE A 77 -16.01 -1.29 1.43
N ALA A 78 -16.44 -0.05 1.22
CA ALA A 78 -17.80 0.37 1.45
C ALA A 78 -18.41 0.65 0.07
N ASP A 79 -18.68 -0.41 -0.68
CA ASP A 79 -19.73 -0.35 -1.70
C ASP A 79 -21.05 -0.84 -1.06
N PRO A 80 -21.86 0.08 -0.49
CA PRO A 80 -23.15 -0.27 0.13
C PRO A 80 -24.15 -0.83 -0.88
N LYS A 81 -23.88 -0.78 -2.20
CA LYS A 81 -24.78 -1.22 -3.26
C LYS A 81 -24.62 -2.72 -3.57
N GLU A 82 -23.40 -3.25 -3.50
CA GLU A 82 -23.17 -4.69 -3.77
C GLU A 82 -23.43 -5.59 -2.55
N ALA A 83 -23.11 -5.15 -1.33
CA ALA A 83 -23.36 -5.91 -0.11
C ALA A 83 -24.86 -6.16 0.14
N ARG A 84 -25.72 -5.26 -0.35
CA ARG A 84 -27.19 -5.41 -0.28
C ARG A 84 -27.73 -6.46 -1.27
N ARG A 85 -27.04 -6.70 -2.39
CA ARG A 85 -27.45 -7.68 -3.41
C ARG A 85 -27.14 -9.13 -2.98
N LYS A 86 -26.03 -9.37 -2.28
CA LYS A 86 -25.65 -10.73 -1.81
C LYS A 86 -26.52 -11.25 -0.65
N LYS A 87 -27.04 -10.38 0.23
CA LYS A 87 -27.92 -10.81 1.34
C LYS A 87 -29.32 -11.26 0.89
N ALA A 88 -29.79 -10.84 -0.28
CA ALA A 88 -31.10 -11.24 -0.81
C ALA A 88 -31.14 -12.64 -1.43
N LYS A 89 -29.98 -13.27 -1.70
CA LYS A 89 -29.90 -14.60 -2.33
C LYS A 89 -29.66 -15.76 -1.36
N ALA A 90 -29.37 -15.49 -0.08
CA ALA A 90 -29.16 -16.53 0.94
C ALA A 90 -30.46 -17.01 1.61
N LYS A 91 -31.62 -16.72 1.02
CA LYS A 91 -32.93 -17.17 1.50
C LYS A 91 -33.74 -17.76 0.35
N LYS A 92 -33.23 -18.85 -0.22
CA LYS A 92 -34.05 -19.82 -0.93
C LYS A 92 -33.45 -21.21 -0.76
#